data_AF-A0A843FSQ9-F1
#
_entry.id   AF-A0A843FSQ9-F1
#
_cell.length_a   1.000
_cell.length_b   1.000
_cell.length_c   1.000
_cell.angle_alpha   90.00
_cell.angle_beta   90.00
_cell.angle_gamma   90.00
#
_symmetry.space_group_name_H-M   'P 1'
#
loop_
_entity.id
_entity.type
_entity.pdbx_description
1 polymer ?
#
loop_
_entity_poly.entity_id
_entity_poly.type
_entity_poly.pdbx_seq_one_letter_code
_entity_poly.pdbx_strand_id
1 'polypeptide(L)'
;MEFPEEELLAPGHRGCAGCGAAIAVRLALKALGRNTVVACATGCLDVMTSPYPETAWEVPWIHVAFENAGAVASGVERALKAQGKEDVNIVAFGGDGGTADIGIQSLSGAMERGHDITYICYDNEAYMNTGIQRSGATPYGASTTTSPAGNLSFGEDKPKKNM
;
A
#
# COMPACT_ATOMS: atom_id res chain seq x y z
N MET A 1 13.58 -11.46 21.97
CA MET A 1 12.42 -10.89 21.27
C MET A 1 11.84 -12.04 20.47
N GLU A 2 10.68 -12.54 20.85
CA GLU A 2 10.04 -13.70 20.21
C GLU A 2 9.02 -13.17 19.20
N PHE A 3 9.19 -13.52 17.93
CA PHE A 3 8.27 -13.11 16.87
C PHE A 3 7.16 -14.15 16.72
N PRO A 4 5.90 -13.76 16.47
CA PRO A 4 4.83 -14.71 16.19
C PRO A 4 5.20 -15.63 15.02
N GLU A 5 4.98 -16.93 15.16
CA GLU A 5 5.19 -17.89 14.04
C GLU A 5 4.11 -17.74 12.96
N GLU A 6 2.91 -17.28 13.34
CA GLU A 6 1.79 -17.09 12.43
C GLU A 6 2.13 -16.10 11.31
N GLU A 7 1.79 -16.48 10.09
CA GLU A 7 1.89 -15.65 8.88
C GLU A 7 0.49 -15.27 8.42
N LEU A 8 0.24 -13.97 8.28
CA LEU A 8 -1.05 -13.43 7.85
C LEU A 8 -1.05 -12.97 6.38
N LEU A 9 0.12 -13.05 5.75
CA LEU A 9 0.29 -13.06 4.30
C LEU A 9 0.80 -14.44 3.91
N ALA A 10 -0.06 -15.25 3.30
CA ALA A 10 0.24 -16.63 2.92
C ALA A 10 1.34 -16.70 1.84
N PRO A 11 2.12 -17.80 1.81
CA PRO A 11 2.95 -18.11 0.65
C PRO A 11 2.08 -18.36 -0.59
N GLY A 12 2.63 -18.16 -1.79
CA GLY A 12 1.92 -18.41 -3.06
C GLY A 12 1.40 -17.17 -3.79
N HIS A 13 1.95 -15.99 -3.52
CA HIS A 13 1.67 -14.76 -4.27
C HIS A 13 2.56 -14.61 -5.53
N ARG A 14 2.15 -13.78 -6.49
CA ARG A 14 2.84 -13.57 -7.79
C ARG A 14 3.87 -12.44 -7.80
N GLY A 15 4.35 -12.04 -6.62
CA GLY A 15 5.39 -11.02 -6.48
C GLY A 15 6.73 -11.47 -7.06
N CYS A 16 7.58 -10.50 -7.44
CA CYS A 16 8.95 -10.78 -7.87
C CYS A 16 9.74 -11.54 -6.78
N ALA A 17 10.74 -12.33 -7.18
CA ALA A 17 11.65 -12.97 -6.24
C ALA A 17 12.37 -11.88 -5.42
N GLY A 18 12.21 -11.92 -4.08
CA GLY A 18 12.75 -10.89 -3.20
C GLY A 18 11.96 -9.57 -3.17
N CYS A 19 10.68 -9.57 -3.56
CA CYS A 19 9.84 -8.37 -3.55
C CYS A 19 9.81 -7.70 -2.15
N GLY A 20 10.36 -6.49 -2.06
CA GLY A 20 10.41 -5.73 -0.80
C GLY A 20 9.03 -5.39 -0.24
N ALA A 21 8.05 -5.08 -1.10
CA ALA A 21 6.69 -4.79 -0.68
C ALA A 21 6.02 -6.00 0.00
N ALA A 22 6.23 -7.22 -0.52
CA ALA A 22 5.70 -8.44 0.09
C ALA A 22 6.32 -8.69 1.48
N ILE A 23 7.64 -8.47 1.62
CA ILE A 23 8.32 -8.60 2.91
C ILE A 23 7.80 -7.56 3.91
N ALA A 24 7.67 -6.30 3.50
CA ALA A 24 7.18 -5.22 4.35
C ALA A 24 5.77 -5.50 4.87
N VAL A 25 4.85 -5.92 3.99
CA VAL A 25 3.46 -6.22 4.35
C VAL A 25 3.37 -7.45 5.23
N ARG A 26 4.14 -8.51 4.93
CA ARG A 26 4.22 -9.71 5.78
C ARG A 26 4.62 -9.35 7.22
N LEU A 27 5.64 -8.50 7.37
CA LEU A 27 6.10 -8.04 8.68
C LEU A 27 5.07 -7.11 9.36
N ALA A 28 4.45 -6.21 8.60
CA ALA A 28 3.41 -5.32 9.12
C ALA A 28 2.22 -6.12 9.68
N LEU A 29 1.72 -7.11 8.94
CA LEU A 29 0.64 -7.96 9.42
C LEU A 29 1.06 -8.80 10.63
N LYS A 30 2.30 -9.28 10.70
CA LYS A 30 2.80 -9.98 11.90
C LYS A 30 2.79 -9.09 13.14
N ALA A 31 3.03 -7.79 12.99
CA ALA A 31 2.95 -6.81 14.07
C ALA A 31 1.50 -6.45 14.42
N LEU A 32 0.62 -6.31 13.43
CA LEU A 32 -0.80 -5.96 13.62
C LEU A 32 -1.62 -7.15 14.17
N GLY A 33 -1.26 -8.38 13.85
CA GLY A 33 -1.93 -9.59 14.33
C GLY A 33 -3.26 -9.89 13.64
N ARG A 34 -3.90 -10.99 14.04
CA ARG A 34 -5.05 -11.59 13.33
C ARG A 34 -6.31 -10.74 13.34
N ASN A 35 -6.48 -9.86 14.33
CA ASN A 35 -7.65 -9.00 14.45
C ASN A 35 -7.49 -7.71 13.65
N THR A 36 -7.28 -7.86 12.34
CA THR A 36 -6.93 -6.78 11.42
C THR A 36 -7.81 -6.82 10.17
N VAL A 37 -8.29 -5.67 9.71
CA VAL A 37 -8.94 -5.49 8.41
C VAL A 37 -8.04 -4.64 7.51
N VAL A 38 -7.83 -5.12 6.28
CA VAL A 38 -6.95 -4.48 5.30
C VAL A 38 -7.75 -3.82 4.19
N ALA A 39 -7.49 -2.54 3.93
CA ALA A 39 -7.85 -1.86 2.68
C ALA A 39 -6.60 -1.69 1.81
N CYS A 40 -6.57 -2.29 0.63
CA CYS A 40 -5.38 -2.27 -0.23
C CYS A 40 -5.65 -1.52 -1.53
N ALA A 41 -4.97 -0.37 -1.70
CA ALA A 41 -5.03 0.39 -2.93
C ALA A 41 -4.54 -0.45 -4.12
N THR A 42 -5.17 -0.28 -5.29
CA THR A 42 -4.67 -0.82 -6.56
C THR A 42 -3.18 -0.50 -6.71
N GLY A 43 -2.38 -1.53 -6.99
CA GLY A 43 -0.93 -1.42 -7.10
C GLY A 43 -0.29 -2.80 -7.15
N CYS A 44 1.05 -2.86 -7.08
CA CYS A 44 1.76 -4.16 -7.10
C CYS A 44 1.25 -5.09 -6.01
N LEU A 45 1.09 -4.56 -4.78
CA LEU A 45 0.69 -5.36 -3.64
C LEU A 45 -0.66 -6.05 -3.87
N ASP A 46 -1.67 -5.30 -4.26
CA ASP A 46 -2.98 -5.83 -4.61
C ASP A 46 -2.85 -6.89 -5.72
N VAL A 47 -2.38 -6.49 -6.90
CA VAL A 47 -2.35 -7.36 -8.09
C VAL A 47 -1.56 -8.65 -7.87
N MET A 48 -0.46 -8.59 -7.10
CA MET A 48 0.37 -9.77 -6.86
C MET A 48 -0.18 -10.71 -5.78
N THR A 49 -1.03 -10.21 -4.87
CA THR A 49 -1.54 -10.97 -3.72
C THR A 49 -3.00 -11.41 -3.87
N SER A 50 -3.76 -10.85 -4.82
CA SER A 50 -5.18 -11.17 -5.03
C SER A 50 -5.53 -11.66 -6.46
N PRO A 51 -4.67 -12.44 -7.16
CA PRO A 51 -4.98 -12.88 -8.52
C PRO A 51 -6.20 -13.82 -8.50
N TYR A 52 -7.27 -13.49 -9.21
CA TYR A 52 -8.47 -14.33 -9.23
C TYR A 52 -8.15 -15.79 -9.65
N PRO A 53 -8.71 -16.80 -8.96
CA PRO A 53 -9.64 -16.75 -7.82
C PRO A 53 -8.97 -16.79 -6.43
N GLU A 54 -7.66 -16.57 -6.37
CA GLU A 54 -6.80 -16.77 -5.21
C GLU A 54 -6.57 -15.47 -4.43
N THR A 55 -6.29 -15.60 -3.14
CA THR A 55 -5.84 -14.50 -2.28
C THR A 55 -4.76 -15.00 -1.32
N ALA A 56 -3.72 -14.20 -1.11
CA ALA A 56 -2.70 -14.45 -0.11
C ALA A 56 -3.02 -13.82 1.26
N TRP A 57 -4.15 -13.11 1.39
CA TRP A 57 -4.54 -12.45 2.64
C TRP A 57 -5.29 -13.42 3.56
N GLU A 58 -4.71 -13.71 4.73
CA GLU A 58 -5.31 -14.57 5.78
C GLU A 58 -6.13 -13.76 6.81
N VAL A 59 -6.42 -12.51 6.48
CA VAL A 59 -7.24 -11.56 7.22
C VAL A 59 -8.28 -10.93 6.28
N PRO A 60 -9.40 -10.39 6.80
CA PRO A 60 -10.33 -9.65 5.98
C PRO A 60 -9.63 -8.55 5.17
N TRP A 61 -9.81 -8.61 3.86
CA TRP A 61 -9.14 -7.74 2.91
C TRP A 61 -10.15 -7.21 1.90
N ILE A 62 -10.01 -5.92 1.55
CA ILE A 62 -10.81 -5.27 0.52
C ILE A 62 -9.91 -4.57 -0.49
N HIS A 63 -10.11 -4.90 -1.77
CA HIS A 63 -9.62 -4.14 -2.91
C HIS A 63 -10.28 -2.76 -2.92
N VAL A 64 -9.51 -1.72 -3.18
CA VAL A 64 -10.03 -0.35 -3.32
C VAL A 64 -9.40 0.33 -4.52
N ALA A 65 -10.06 1.37 -5.03
CA ALA A 65 -9.51 2.15 -6.13
C ALA A 65 -8.20 2.83 -5.72
N PHE A 66 -7.36 3.14 -6.70
CA PHE A 66 -5.99 3.59 -6.48
C PHE A 66 -5.91 4.84 -5.59
N GLU A 67 -6.90 5.71 -5.69
CA GLU A 67 -6.96 7.03 -5.06
C GLU A 67 -7.61 7.06 -3.67
N ASN A 68 -8.30 6.00 -3.23
CA ASN A 68 -9.27 6.12 -2.14
C ASN A 68 -9.06 5.22 -0.91
N ALA A 69 -7.89 4.60 -0.75
CA ALA A 69 -7.63 3.71 0.38
C ALA A 69 -7.86 4.35 1.76
N GLY A 70 -7.47 5.61 1.96
CA GLY A 70 -7.72 6.32 3.22
C GLY A 70 -9.22 6.52 3.49
N ALA A 71 -10.00 6.81 2.45
CA ALA A 71 -11.44 6.98 2.55
C ALA A 71 -12.17 5.66 2.82
N VAL A 72 -11.77 4.57 2.19
CA VAL A 72 -12.37 3.24 2.44
C VAL A 72 -12.03 2.74 3.84
N ALA A 73 -10.78 2.87 4.28
CA ALA A 73 -10.39 2.52 5.65
C ALA A 73 -11.18 3.34 6.69
N SER A 74 -11.38 4.63 6.45
CA SER A 74 -12.27 5.49 7.26
C SER A 74 -13.70 4.94 7.35
N GLY A 75 -14.25 4.46 6.22
CA GLY A 75 -15.58 3.87 6.17
C GLY A 75 -15.68 2.54 6.92
N VAL A 76 -14.68 1.67 6.80
CA VAL A 76 -14.57 0.41 7.54
C VAL A 76 -14.52 0.67 9.04
N GLU A 77 -13.68 1.61 9.49
CA GLU A 77 -13.56 1.99 10.90
C GLU A 77 -14.91 2.46 11.46
N ARG A 78 -15.62 3.36 10.77
CA ARG A 78 -16.94 3.82 11.21
C ARG A 78 -17.98 2.70 11.22
N ALA A 79 -17.95 1.81 10.23
CA ALA A 79 -18.88 0.68 10.16
C ALA A 79 -18.66 -0.32 11.32
N LEU A 80 -17.41 -0.57 11.72
CA LEU A 80 -17.09 -1.45 12.84
C LEU A 80 -17.46 -0.80 14.18
N LYS A 81 -17.16 0.48 14.38
CA LYS A 81 -17.59 1.24 15.57
C LYS A 81 -19.11 1.26 15.72
N ALA A 82 -19.86 1.46 14.63
CA ALA A 82 -21.32 1.41 14.65
C ALA A 82 -21.88 0.02 15.05
N GLN A 83 -21.10 -1.05 14.87
CA GLN A 83 -21.43 -2.41 15.32
C GLN A 83 -20.93 -2.72 16.74
N GLY A 84 -20.31 -1.76 17.43
CA GLY A 84 -19.69 -1.98 18.75
C GLY A 84 -18.38 -2.80 18.70
N LYS A 85 -17.73 -2.89 17.54
CA LYS A 85 -16.44 -3.56 17.36
C LYS A 85 -15.32 -2.53 17.35
N GLU A 86 -14.76 -2.26 18.51
CA GLU A 86 -13.71 -1.23 18.68
C GLU A 86 -12.30 -1.84 18.80
N ASP A 87 -12.20 -3.08 19.27
CA ASP A 87 -10.95 -3.84 19.29
C ASP A 87 -10.77 -4.51 17.92
N VAL A 88 -10.39 -3.76 16.88
CA VAL A 88 -10.03 -4.26 15.54
C VAL A 88 -9.02 -3.30 14.92
N ASN A 89 -7.88 -3.79 14.44
CA ASN A 89 -6.93 -2.96 13.70
C ASN A 89 -7.46 -2.69 12.29
N ILE A 90 -7.49 -1.43 11.86
CA ILE A 90 -7.77 -1.06 10.47
C ILE A 90 -6.47 -0.56 9.85
N VAL A 91 -6.02 -1.22 8.78
CA VAL A 91 -4.83 -0.82 8.04
C VAL A 91 -5.13 -0.56 6.57
N ALA A 92 -4.65 0.57 6.07
CA ALA A 92 -4.61 0.87 4.64
C ALA A 92 -3.19 0.68 4.11
N PHE A 93 -3.04 -0.10 3.03
CA PHE A 93 -1.78 -0.18 2.29
C PHE A 93 -1.91 0.59 0.97
N GLY A 94 -0.98 1.52 0.75
CA GLY A 94 -0.81 2.25 -0.50
C GLY A 94 0.63 2.13 -1.00
N GLY A 95 0.80 1.98 -2.31
CA GLY A 95 2.11 2.23 -2.91
C GLY A 95 2.45 3.72 -2.83
N ASP A 96 3.66 4.08 -3.20
CA ASP A 96 4.10 5.47 -3.29
C ASP A 96 3.15 6.34 -4.13
N GLY A 97 2.65 5.86 -5.26
CA GLY A 97 1.67 6.59 -6.08
C GLY A 97 0.30 6.74 -5.44
N GLY A 98 -0.15 5.71 -4.73
CA GLY A 98 -1.41 5.71 -3.99
C GLY A 98 -1.33 6.56 -2.72
N THR A 99 -0.13 7.03 -2.36
CA THR A 99 0.13 7.82 -1.16
C THR A 99 0.52 9.26 -1.55
N ALA A 100 1.62 9.45 -2.26
CA ALA A 100 2.24 10.74 -2.57
C ALA A 100 1.66 11.48 -3.77
N ASP A 101 0.90 10.78 -4.60
CA ASP A 101 0.30 11.33 -5.80
C ASP A 101 -1.22 11.27 -5.75
N ILE A 102 -1.84 10.21 -6.30
CA ILE A 102 -3.29 10.21 -6.56
C ILE A 102 -4.11 10.05 -5.27
N GLY A 103 -3.60 9.31 -4.29
CA GLY A 103 -4.34 9.03 -3.05
C GLY A 103 -4.06 9.97 -1.89
N ILE A 104 -3.21 10.99 -2.06
CA ILE A 104 -2.88 11.93 -0.97
C ILE A 104 -4.12 12.64 -0.41
N GLN A 105 -5.10 12.95 -1.28
CA GLN A 105 -6.32 13.61 -0.84
C GLN A 105 -7.16 12.72 0.09
N SER A 106 -7.26 11.42 -0.21
CA SER A 106 -8.03 10.50 0.63
C SER A 106 -7.33 10.21 1.96
N LEU A 107 -5.99 10.12 1.94
CA LEU A 107 -5.16 10.02 3.14
C LEU A 107 -5.30 11.25 4.02
N SER A 108 -5.09 12.44 3.45
CA SER A 108 -5.22 13.73 4.15
C SER A 108 -6.60 13.88 4.79
N GLY A 109 -7.68 13.56 4.05
CA GLY A 109 -9.03 13.60 4.61
C GLY A 109 -9.26 12.59 5.74
N ALA A 110 -8.66 11.39 5.68
CA ALA A 110 -8.77 10.42 6.77
C ALA A 110 -8.06 10.90 8.05
N MET A 111 -6.87 11.50 7.89
CA MET A 111 -6.11 12.09 8.99
C MET A 111 -6.82 13.31 9.60
N GLU A 112 -7.36 14.19 8.76
CA GLU A 112 -8.09 15.40 9.21
C GLU A 112 -9.31 15.04 10.08
N ARG A 113 -10.03 13.98 9.72
CA ARG A 113 -11.17 13.48 10.51
C ARG A 113 -10.77 12.68 11.76
N GLY A 114 -9.48 12.45 12.00
CA GLY A 114 -8.97 11.73 13.17
C GLY A 114 -9.45 10.28 13.24
N HIS A 115 -9.57 9.59 12.11
CA HIS A 115 -9.92 8.16 12.12
C HIS A 115 -8.81 7.33 12.76
N ASP A 116 -9.21 6.35 13.57
CA ASP A 116 -8.29 5.41 14.21
C ASP A 116 -7.91 4.28 13.24
N ILE A 117 -6.99 4.61 12.33
CA ILE A 117 -6.51 3.73 11.28
C ILE A 117 -4.99 3.85 11.16
N THR A 118 -4.34 2.77 10.76
CA THR A 118 -2.94 2.80 10.33
C THR A 118 -2.87 2.93 8.81
N TYR A 119 -2.11 3.88 8.28
CA TYR A 119 -1.84 3.98 6.85
C TYR A 119 -0.36 3.69 6.60
N ILE A 120 -0.07 2.71 5.73
CA ILE A 120 1.29 2.29 5.39
C ILE A 120 1.54 2.54 3.90
N CYS A 121 2.47 3.46 3.63
CA CYS A 121 3.08 3.62 2.32
C CYS A 121 4.20 2.59 2.16
N TYR A 122 4.04 1.63 1.23
CA TYR A 122 5.16 0.80 0.79
C TYR A 122 5.87 1.51 -0.37
N ASP A 123 6.83 2.37 -0.04
CA ASP A 123 7.53 3.18 -1.03
C ASP A 123 8.55 2.34 -1.82
N ASN A 124 8.21 2.04 -3.07
CA ASN A 124 9.10 1.40 -4.03
C ASN A 124 9.50 2.34 -5.18
N GLU A 125 9.29 3.66 -5.02
CA GLU A 125 9.88 4.73 -5.82
C GLU A 125 9.47 4.83 -7.30
N ALA A 126 8.45 4.07 -7.72
CA ALA A 126 7.85 4.18 -9.04
C ALA A 126 6.48 3.49 -9.06
N TYR A 127 5.66 3.76 -10.07
CA TYR A 127 4.47 2.95 -10.33
C TYR A 127 4.90 1.61 -10.93
N MET A 128 5.27 0.67 -10.05
CA MET A 128 5.90 -0.58 -10.44
C MET A 128 4.96 -1.47 -11.27
N ASN A 129 3.69 -1.60 -10.86
CA ASN A 129 2.74 -2.53 -11.48
C ASN A 129 2.45 -2.21 -12.94
N THR A 130 2.45 -0.93 -13.28
CA THR A 130 2.13 -0.46 -14.63
C THR A 130 3.33 -0.51 -15.57
N GLY A 131 4.50 -0.97 -15.10
CA GLY A 131 5.73 -1.02 -15.89
C GLY A 131 6.72 0.09 -15.55
N ILE A 132 6.92 0.36 -14.25
CA ILE A 132 7.94 1.28 -13.73
C ILE A 132 7.80 2.68 -14.33
N GLN A 133 6.65 3.32 -14.12
CA GLN A 133 6.45 4.73 -14.47
C GLN A 133 6.87 5.64 -13.32
N ARG A 134 7.23 6.87 -13.68
CA ARG A 134 7.57 7.95 -12.76
C ARG A 134 6.43 8.22 -11.77
N SER A 135 6.77 8.34 -10.50
CA SER A 135 5.91 8.81 -9.41
C SER A 135 6.49 10.08 -8.77
N GLY A 136 5.74 10.69 -7.86
CA GLY A 136 6.21 11.75 -6.97
C GLY A 136 7.27 11.29 -5.98
N ALA A 137 7.42 9.98 -5.76
CA ALA A 137 8.44 9.39 -4.91
C ALA A 137 9.72 8.97 -5.68
N THR A 138 9.72 9.04 -7.02
CA THR A 138 10.89 8.70 -7.83
C THR A 138 12.09 9.60 -7.50
N PRO A 139 13.27 9.03 -7.18
CA PRO A 139 14.49 9.81 -6.92
C PRO A 139 14.93 10.65 -8.11
N TYR A 140 15.55 11.78 -7.80
CA TYR A 140 16.19 12.63 -8.81
C TYR A 140 17.22 11.84 -9.63
N GLY A 141 17.15 11.97 -10.96
CA GLY A 141 18.03 11.28 -11.90
C GLY A 141 17.70 9.80 -12.12
N ALA A 142 16.67 9.25 -11.49
CA ALA A 142 16.24 7.89 -11.78
C ALA A 142 15.58 7.81 -13.18
N SER A 143 15.86 6.72 -13.89
CA SER A 143 15.24 6.44 -15.19
C SER A 143 14.00 5.57 -15.01
N THR A 144 12.88 6.00 -15.58
CA THR A 144 11.61 5.23 -15.61
C THR A 144 11.08 5.14 -17.04
N THR A 145 10.01 4.38 -17.28
CA THR A 145 9.43 4.27 -18.64
C THR A 145 8.78 5.56 -19.13
N THR A 146 8.42 6.49 -18.22
CA THR A 146 7.86 7.81 -18.55
C THR A 146 8.82 8.97 -18.30
N SER A 147 9.96 8.71 -17.65
CA SER A 147 11.11 9.64 -17.53
C SER A 147 12.40 8.90 -17.87
N PRO A 148 12.61 8.49 -19.13
CA PRO A 148 13.78 7.70 -19.52
C PRO A 148 15.05 8.56 -19.51
N ALA A 149 16.15 8.00 -19.01
CA ALA A 149 17.47 8.59 -19.18
C ALA A 149 18.03 8.30 -20.60
N GLY A 150 18.73 9.27 -21.18
CA GLY A 150 19.32 9.22 -22.51
C GLY A 150 20.03 10.54 -22.88
N ASN A 151 20.42 10.71 -24.14
CA ASN A 151 21.21 11.88 -24.55
C ASN A 151 20.51 13.24 -24.35
N LEU A 152 19.17 13.26 -24.33
CA LEU A 152 18.36 14.47 -24.20
C LEU A 152 17.60 14.58 -22.87
N SER A 153 17.75 13.60 -21.98
CA SER A 153 17.02 13.50 -20.71
C SER A 153 17.89 12.78 -19.70
N PHE A 154 18.06 13.32 -18.51
CA PHE A 154 18.80 12.62 -17.45
C PHE A 154 17.89 11.77 -16.55
N GLY A 155 16.61 11.61 -16.91
CA GLY A 155 15.62 10.89 -16.12
C GLY A 155 14.68 11.84 -15.36
N GLU A 156 14.32 11.49 -14.14
CA GLU A 156 13.54 12.35 -13.24
C GLU A 156 14.26 13.66 -12.94
N ASP A 157 13.63 14.78 -13.27
CA ASP A 157 14.19 16.12 -13.15
C ASP A 157 13.82 16.85 -11.85
N LYS A 158 12.96 16.28 -11.02
CA LYS A 158 12.52 16.86 -9.74
C LYS A 158 13.05 16.04 -8.56
N PRO A 159 13.22 16.67 -7.39
CA PRO A 159 13.45 15.93 -6.17
C PRO A 159 12.21 15.09 -5.81
N LYS A 160 12.48 13.94 -5.17
CA LYS A 160 11.48 13.12 -4.49
C LYS A 160 10.65 13.98 -3.52
N LYS A 161 9.32 13.88 -3.56
CA LYS A 161 8.45 14.50 -2.55
C LYS A 161 8.78 13.91 -1.17
N ASN A 162 8.97 14.77 -0.17
CA ASN A 162 9.16 14.35 1.21
C ASN A 162 7.80 14.30 1.91
N MET A 163 7.26 13.09 2.07
CA MET A 163 6.03 12.84 2.83
C MET A 163 6.28 11.89 3.98
#